data_AF-A0A529HMG5-F1
#
_entry.id   AF-A0A529HMG5-F1
#
_cell.length_a   1.000
_cell.length_b   1.000
_cell.length_c   1.000
_cell.angle_alpha   90.00
_cell.angle_beta   90.00
_cell.angle_gamma   90.00
#
_symmetry.space_group_name_H-M   'P 1'
#
loop_
_entity.id
_entity.type
_entity.pdbx_description
1 polymer ?
#
loop_
_entity_poly.entity_id
_entity_poly.type
_entity_poly.pdbx_seq_one_letter_code
_entity_poly.pdbx_strand_id
1 'polypeptide(L)'
;GDDLKFETTTLISNGKVTSDSAIIMLIATEIPFHVFKTDNFIPTDEKLVVTASDPDHRIVREFNAVNAAEEYAASVGILPHTLTPLSFASHPVVVKVGGEYYCRSIQRMHADGSLSFFCAIDDGSMHLNQTFTGIAFGDRLAAE
;
A
#
# COMPACT_ATOMS: atom_id res chain seq x y z
N GLY A 1 13.09 -14.42 -0.85
CA GLY A 1 12.02 -13.89 -1.72
C GLY A 1 12.34 -14.24 -3.17
N ASP A 2 11.48 -13.83 -4.09
CA ASP A 2 11.56 -14.12 -5.54
C ASP A 2 11.91 -12.88 -6.36
N ASP A 3 12.60 -11.90 -5.76
CA ASP A 3 13.05 -10.66 -6.41
C ASP A 3 11.91 -9.85 -7.06
N LEU A 4 10.80 -9.69 -6.33
CA LEU A 4 9.59 -8.95 -6.75
C LEU A 4 8.89 -9.52 -7.99
N LYS A 5 9.16 -10.77 -8.36
CA LYS A 5 8.50 -11.40 -9.51
C LYS A 5 7.08 -11.86 -9.22
N PHE A 6 6.76 -12.11 -7.95
CA PHE A 6 5.46 -12.61 -7.47
C PHE A 6 4.98 -13.85 -8.24
N GLU A 7 5.90 -14.74 -8.63
CA GLU A 7 5.60 -15.90 -9.50
C GLU A 7 4.76 -16.96 -8.80
N THR A 8 4.94 -17.13 -7.49
CA THR A 8 4.20 -18.11 -6.70
C THR A 8 4.08 -17.67 -5.25
N THR A 9 2.87 -17.72 -4.70
CA THR A 9 2.63 -17.57 -3.27
C THR A 9 2.55 -18.94 -2.62
N THR A 10 3.36 -19.18 -1.59
CA THR A 10 3.30 -20.39 -0.76
C THR A 10 3.03 -20.03 0.70
N LEU A 11 2.34 -20.92 1.39
CA LEU A 11 2.03 -20.84 2.80
C LEU A 11 2.80 -21.94 3.54
N ILE A 12 3.28 -21.63 4.74
CA ILE A 12 3.97 -22.60 5.59
C ILE A 12 3.22 -22.70 6.91
N SER A 13 2.82 -23.91 7.28
CA SER A 13 2.20 -24.20 8.57
C SER A 13 2.71 -25.54 9.09
N ASN A 14 3.13 -25.58 10.37
CA ASN A 14 3.64 -26.78 11.03
C ASN A 14 4.73 -27.51 10.21
N GLY A 15 5.64 -26.76 9.59
CA GLY A 15 6.73 -27.30 8.77
C GLY A 15 6.32 -27.81 7.38
N LYS A 16 5.04 -27.70 7.00
CA LYS A 16 4.56 -28.09 5.67
C LYS A 16 4.37 -26.84 4.80
N VAL A 17 4.89 -26.92 3.56
CA VAL A 17 4.71 -25.89 2.53
C VAL A 17 3.52 -26.29 1.64
N THR A 18 2.57 -25.38 1.44
CA THR A 18 1.42 -25.56 0.53
C THR A 18 1.22 -24.34 -0.36
N SER A 19 0.63 -24.52 -1.53
CA SER A 19 0.07 -23.46 -2.37
C SER A 19 -1.46 -23.59 -2.40
N ASP A 20 -2.16 -22.64 -3.04
CA ASP A 20 -3.62 -22.68 -3.24
C ASP A 20 -4.42 -23.08 -1.98
N SER A 21 -4.08 -22.44 -0.87
CA SER A 21 -4.64 -22.76 0.45
C SER A 21 -4.76 -21.49 1.27
N ALA A 22 -5.48 -21.57 2.38
CA ALA A 22 -5.53 -20.53 3.39
C ALA A 22 -5.17 -21.13 4.76
N ILE A 23 -4.45 -20.36 5.59
CA ILE A 23 -4.25 -20.70 7.00
C ILE A 23 -5.27 -19.91 7.80
N ILE A 24 -6.15 -20.62 8.50
CA ILE A 24 -7.10 -20.03 9.44
C ILE A 24 -6.60 -20.32 10.85
N MET A 25 -6.45 -19.27 11.65
CA MET A 25 -6.13 -19.38 13.07
C MET A 25 -7.33 -18.90 13.89
N LEU A 26 -7.85 -19.77 14.74
CA LEU A 26 -8.86 -19.42 15.72
C LEU A 26 -8.19 -19.33 17.09
N ILE A 27 -8.33 -18.17 17.73
CA ILE A 27 -7.80 -17.92 19.06
C ILE A 27 -8.99 -17.72 20.00
N ALA A 28 -9.04 -18.51 21.07
CA ALA A 28 -10.01 -18.34 22.15
C ALA A 28 -9.24 -17.90 23.41
N THR A 29 -9.66 -16.79 24.01
CA THR A 29 -9.05 -16.24 25.23
C THR A 29 -10.13 -15.57 26.08
N GLU A 30 -9.98 -15.67 27.39
CA GLU A 30 -10.82 -14.93 28.36
C GLU A 30 -10.30 -13.50 28.59
N ILE A 31 -9.10 -13.19 28.09
CA ILE A 31 -8.47 -11.87 28.25
C ILE A 31 -9.13 -10.90 27.25
N PRO A 32 -9.60 -9.72 27.71
CA PRO A 32 -10.09 -8.68 26.82
C PRO A 32 -9.00 -8.28 25.81
N PHE A 33 -9.37 -8.19 24.54
CA PHE A 33 -8.49 -7.73 23.46
C PHE A 33 -9.18 -6.66 22.63
N HIS A 34 -8.38 -5.86 21.95
CA HIS A 34 -8.84 -4.89 20.96
C HIS A 34 -8.00 -5.02 19.70
N VAL A 35 -8.61 -4.73 18.56
CA VAL A 35 -7.89 -4.67 17.29
C VAL A 35 -7.07 -3.39 17.28
N PHE A 36 -5.79 -3.51 16.99
CA PHE A 36 -4.90 -2.37 16.75
C PHE A 36 -4.13 -2.60 15.45
N LYS A 37 -3.69 -1.50 14.86
CA LYS A 37 -2.89 -1.50 13.63
C LYS A 37 -1.71 -0.56 13.85
N THR A 38 -0.55 -0.98 13.39
CA THR A 38 0.64 -0.13 13.33
C THR A 38 1.11 -0.09 11.89
N ASP A 39 1.17 1.11 11.34
CA ASP A 39 1.72 1.34 10.01
C ASP A 39 3.05 2.09 10.15
N ASN A 40 3.99 1.76 9.27
CA ASN A 40 5.30 2.41 9.20
C ASN A 40 5.28 3.69 8.36
N PHE A 41 4.19 4.47 8.43
CA PHE A 41 4.00 5.65 7.61
C PHE A 41 3.25 6.77 8.34
N ILE A 42 3.45 8.02 7.88
CA ILE A 42 2.67 9.18 8.29
C ILE A 42 2.03 9.79 7.03
N PRO A 43 0.69 9.83 6.94
CA PRO A 43 0.02 10.46 5.82
C PRO A 43 0.33 11.96 5.78
N THR A 44 0.56 12.49 4.58
CA THR A 44 0.65 13.93 4.35
C THR A 44 -0.72 14.51 4.04
N ASP A 45 -0.79 15.83 4.00
CA ASP A 45 -1.98 16.57 3.56
C ASP A 45 -2.12 16.59 2.02
N GLU A 46 -1.13 16.08 1.28
CA GLU A 46 -1.17 16.00 -0.17
C GLU A 46 -2.18 14.95 -0.64
N LYS A 47 -3.05 15.35 -1.57
CA LYS A 47 -4.18 14.55 -2.04
C LYS A 47 -4.09 14.29 -3.53
N LEU A 48 -4.26 13.02 -3.88
CA LEU A 48 -4.38 12.55 -5.25
C LEU A 48 -5.79 12.02 -5.45
N VAL A 49 -6.61 12.72 -6.22
CA VAL A 49 -7.97 12.27 -6.55
C VAL A 49 -7.94 11.51 -7.85
N VAL A 50 -8.33 10.23 -7.82
CA VAL A 50 -8.52 9.45 -9.05
C VAL A 50 -9.65 10.08 -9.84
N THR A 51 -9.33 10.56 -11.04
CA THR A 51 -10.26 11.28 -11.93
C THR A 51 -10.56 10.52 -13.20
N ALA A 52 -9.66 9.62 -13.61
CA ALA A 52 -9.92 8.61 -14.63
C ALA A 52 -9.17 7.32 -14.30
N SER A 53 -9.87 6.19 -14.39
CA SER A 53 -9.32 4.87 -14.09
C SER A 53 -9.87 3.78 -15.02
N ASP A 54 -9.21 2.64 -15.01
CA ASP A 54 -9.67 1.35 -15.53
C ASP A 54 -9.61 0.36 -14.35
N PRO A 55 -10.72 0.24 -13.59
CA PRO A 55 -10.76 -0.59 -12.37
C PRO A 55 -10.53 -2.08 -12.64
N ASP A 56 -11.02 -2.58 -13.78
CA ASP A 56 -10.91 -3.99 -14.17
C ASP A 56 -9.44 -4.41 -14.32
N HIS A 57 -8.62 -3.51 -14.87
CA HIS A 57 -7.18 -3.72 -15.01
C HIS A 57 -6.35 -3.09 -13.89
N ARG A 58 -6.99 -2.43 -12.93
CA ARG A 58 -6.35 -1.70 -11.81
C ARG A 58 -5.34 -0.67 -12.33
N ILE A 59 -5.78 0.17 -13.25
CA ILE A 59 -4.95 1.24 -13.83
C ILE A 59 -5.56 2.60 -13.47
N VAL A 60 -4.79 3.49 -12.87
CA VAL A 60 -5.14 4.93 -12.79
C VAL A 60 -4.54 5.62 -14.00
N ARG A 61 -5.35 6.34 -14.75
CA ARG A 61 -4.92 7.16 -15.89
C ARG A 61 -4.68 8.60 -15.48
N GLU A 62 -5.51 9.11 -14.57
CA GLU A 62 -5.44 10.50 -14.11
C GLU A 62 -5.60 10.64 -12.60
N PHE A 63 -4.73 11.47 -12.04
CA PHE A 63 -4.91 12.07 -10.72
C PHE A 63 -5.16 13.56 -10.88
N ASN A 64 -6.14 14.11 -10.15
CA ASN A 64 -6.45 15.54 -10.15
C ASN A 64 -6.66 16.13 -11.58
N ALA A 65 -7.25 15.36 -12.50
CA ALA A 65 -7.42 15.68 -13.92
C ALA A 65 -6.11 15.93 -14.70
N VAL A 66 -5.00 15.39 -14.21
CA VAL A 66 -3.67 15.41 -14.80
C VAL A 66 -3.18 13.96 -14.97
N ASN A 67 -2.26 13.72 -15.91
CA ASN A 67 -1.65 12.41 -16.10
C ASN A 67 -1.14 11.82 -14.77
N ALA A 68 -1.47 10.56 -14.49
CA ALA A 68 -1.23 9.95 -13.18
C ALA A 68 0.25 9.98 -12.75
N ALA A 69 1.18 9.67 -13.64
CA ALA A 69 2.61 9.70 -13.33
C ALA A 69 3.11 11.12 -13.06
N GLU A 70 2.66 12.10 -13.83
CA GLU A 70 3.06 13.51 -13.67
C GLU A 70 2.62 14.07 -12.33
N GLU A 71 1.33 13.90 -12.01
CA GLU A 71 0.75 14.41 -10.77
C GLU A 71 1.32 13.71 -9.54
N TYR A 72 1.49 12.39 -9.60
CA TYR A 72 2.14 11.64 -8.53
C TYR A 72 3.57 12.15 -8.31
N ALA A 73 4.35 12.28 -9.39
CA ALA A 73 5.75 12.71 -9.32
C ALA A 73 5.88 14.13 -8.75
N ALA A 74 5.02 15.06 -9.19
CA ALA A 74 4.95 16.42 -8.66
C ALA A 74 4.68 16.42 -7.15
N SER A 75 3.71 15.62 -6.71
CA SER A 75 3.30 15.55 -5.31
C SER A 75 4.33 14.90 -4.37
N VAL A 76 5.26 14.10 -4.91
CA VAL A 76 6.39 13.52 -4.16
C VAL A 76 7.73 14.21 -4.44
N GLY A 77 7.75 15.26 -5.27
CA GLY A 77 8.96 16.02 -5.60
C GLY A 77 10.00 15.25 -6.44
N ILE A 78 9.54 14.32 -7.29
CA ILE A 78 10.39 13.50 -8.16
C ILE A 78 10.13 13.86 -9.63
N LEU A 79 11.12 13.66 -10.52
CA LEU A 79 10.92 13.83 -11.96
C LEU A 79 10.13 12.63 -12.52
N PRO A 80 9.05 12.83 -13.31
CA PRO A 80 8.19 11.73 -13.79
C PRO A 80 8.95 10.60 -14.50
N HIS A 81 9.93 10.93 -15.35
CA HIS A 81 10.73 9.96 -16.08
C HIS A 81 11.75 9.18 -15.22
N THR A 82 11.88 9.53 -13.94
CA THR A 82 12.75 8.84 -12.96
C THR A 82 11.95 7.98 -11.99
N LEU A 83 10.63 7.88 -12.17
CA LEU A 83 9.79 7.00 -11.38
C LEU A 83 10.19 5.54 -11.60
N THR A 84 10.46 4.86 -10.49
CA THR A 84 10.80 3.43 -10.45
C THR A 84 9.92 2.72 -9.43
N PRO A 85 9.86 1.38 -9.45
CA PRO A 85 9.23 0.61 -8.38
C PRO A 85 9.73 0.99 -6.97
N LEU A 86 11.01 1.36 -6.84
CA LEU A 86 11.56 1.83 -5.58
C LEU A 86 11.02 3.22 -5.19
N SER A 87 10.82 4.12 -6.14
CA SER A 87 10.18 5.42 -5.90
C SER A 87 8.77 5.26 -5.34
N PHE A 88 8.01 4.27 -5.84
CA PHE A 88 6.66 3.94 -5.35
C PHE A 88 6.69 3.30 -3.95
N ALA A 89 7.64 2.41 -3.69
CA ALA A 89 7.80 1.80 -2.37
C ALA A 89 8.18 2.84 -1.29
N SER A 90 8.95 3.86 -1.65
CA SER A 90 9.36 4.93 -0.74
C SER A 90 8.27 5.98 -0.47
N HIS A 91 7.30 6.14 -1.37
CA HIS A 91 6.23 7.13 -1.25
C HIS A 91 4.86 6.50 -1.57
N PRO A 92 4.40 5.52 -0.76
CA PRO A 92 3.15 4.84 -1.04
C PRO A 92 1.98 5.83 -0.95
N VAL A 93 0.95 5.59 -1.76
CA VAL A 93 -0.34 6.28 -1.60
C VAL A 93 -1.19 5.51 -0.60
N VAL A 94 -2.02 6.22 0.14
CA VAL A 94 -2.91 5.66 1.15
C VAL A 94 -4.34 6.14 0.95
N VAL A 95 -5.31 5.31 1.29
CA VAL A 95 -6.73 5.69 1.35
C VAL A 95 -7.19 5.68 2.81
N LYS A 96 -8.05 6.63 3.18
CA LYS A 96 -8.65 6.68 4.52
C LYS A 96 -10.04 6.02 4.51
N VAL A 97 -10.22 4.97 5.29
CA VAL A 97 -11.49 4.24 5.44
C VAL A 97 -11.78 4.05 6.93
N GLY A 98 -12.94 4.49 7.40
CA GLY A 98 -13.33 4.31 8.80
C GLY A 98 -12.41 4.99 9.82
N GLY A 99 -11.70 6.05 9.42
CA GLY A 99 -10.72 6.74 10.27
C GLY A 99 -9.28 6.25 10.11
N GLU A 100 -9.10 5.04 9.57
CA GLU A 100 -7.81 4.36 9.40
C GLU A 100 -7.25 4.53 7.98
N TYR A 101 -5.93 4.49 7.84
CA TYR A 101 -5.25 4.58 6.55
C TYR A 101 -4.84 3.20 6.03
N TYR A 102 -4.91 3.00 4.72
CA TYR A 102 -4.53 1.75 4.07
C TYR A 102 -3.67 2.02 2.85
N CYS A 103 -2.49 1.40 2.78
CA CYS A 103 -1.61 1.49 1.63
C CYS A 103 -2.27 0.95 0.35
N ARG A 104 -2.00 1.66 -0.73
CA ARG A 104 -2.34 1.31 -2.10
C ARG A 104 -1.02 1.29 -2.87
N SER A 105 -0.56 0.10 -3.23
CA SER A 105 0.78 -0.06 -3.82
C SER A 105 0.71 0.09 -5.33
N ILE A 106 1.40 1.10 -5.85
CA ILE A 106 1.66 1.24 -7.28
C ILE A 106 2.64 0.13 -7.69
N GLN A 107 2.26 -0.64 -8.70
CA GLN A 107 3.06 -1.71 -9.29
C GLN A 107 4.07 -1.17 -10.29
N ARG A 108 3.60 -0.39 -11.26
CA ARG A 108 4.41 0.11 -12.38
C ARG A 108 3.79 1.31 -13.04
N MET A 109 4.62 2.06 -13.75
CA MET A 109 4.24 3.08 -14.71
C MET A 109 4.26 2.50 -16.13
N HIS A 110 3.25 2.83 -16.92
CA HIS A 110 3.19 2.51 -18.35
C HIS A 110 3.81 3.64 -19.18
N ALA A 111 4.06 3.37 -20.47
CA ALA A 111 4.68 4.33 -21.37
C ALA A 111 3.84 5.62 -21.57
N ASP A 112 2.53 5.54 -21.38
CA ASP A 112 1.59 6.67 -21.45
C ASP A 112 1.47 7.45 -20.13
N GLY A 113 2.22 7.06 -19.09
CA GLY A 113 2.15 7.68 -17.76
C GLY A 113 1.02 7.17 -16.87
N SER A 114 0.19 6.23 -17.33
CA SER A 114 -0.77 5.56 -16.46
C SER A 114 -0.06 4.65 -15.43
N LEU A 115 -0.69 4.43 -14.28
CA LEU A 115 -0.11 3.68 -13.16
C LEU A 115 -0.95 2.44 -12.84
N SER A 116 -0.35 1.25 -12.91
CA SER A 116 -0.96 0.01 -12.43
C SER A 116 -0.80 -0.16 -10.93
N PHE A 117 -1.79 -0.73 -10.25
CA PHE A 117 -1.75 -1.02 -8.81
C PHE A 117 -1.88 -2.52 -8.52
N PHE A 118 -1.26 -2.97 -7.42
CA PHE A 118 -1.43 -4.34 -6.92
C PHE A 118 -2.81 -4.58 -6.29
N CYS A 119 -3.47 -3.52 -5.84
CA CYS A 119 -4.77 -3.57 -5.16
C CYS A 119 -5.91 -3.10 -6.06
N ALA A 120 -7.14 -3.40 -5.65
CA ALA A 120 -8.33 -2.82 -6.27
C ALA A 120 -8.25 -1.28 -6.25
N ILE A 121 -8.72 -0.67 -7.33
CA ILE A 121 -8.84 0.76 -7.51
C ILE A 121 -10.32 1.06 -7.64
N ASP A 122 -10.73 2.18 -7.06
CA ASP A 122 -12.05 2.75 -7.25
C ASP A 122 -11.87 4.26 -7.44
N ASP A 123 -12.84 4.91 -8.06
CA ASP A 123 -12.81 6.35 -8.23
C ASP A 123 -12.97 7.02 -6.86
N GLY A 124 -12.00 7.86 -6.47
CA GLY A 124 -11.96 8.41 -5.13
C GLY A 124 -10.65 9.10 -4.77
N SER A 125 -10.61 9.66 -3.56
CA SER A 125 -9.45 10.41 -3.07
C SER A 125 -8.44 9.52 -2.35
N MET A 126 -7.17 9.70 -2.68
CA MET A 126 -6.01 9.13 -2.02
C MET A 126 -5.18 10.25 -1.36
N HIS A 127 -4.38 9.90 -0.36
CA HIS A 127 -3.39 10.77 0.27
C HIS A 127 -1.99 10.20 0.03
N LEU A 128 -0.97 11.04 0.09
CA LEU A 128 0.42 10.58 0.03
C LEU A 128 0.95 10.24 1.41
N ASN A 129 2.00 9.41 1.43
CA ASN A 129 2.82 9.22 2.61
C ASN A 129 4.19 9.86 2.36
N GLN A 130 4.65 10.65 3.32
CA GLN A 130 6.04 11.06 3.40
C GLN A 130 6.50 10.87 4.85
N THR A 131 7.44 9.94 5.03
CA THR A 131 8.20 9.58 6.24
C THR A 131 7.87 8.18 6.78
N PHE A 132 8.84 7.27 6.65
CA PHE A 132 8.89 6.05 7.46
C PHE A 132 9.14 6.45 8.92
N THR A 133 8.13 6.32 9.77
CA THR A 133 8.33 6.36 11.22
C THR A 133 8.95 5.02 11.64
N GLY A 134 10.09 5.08 12.31
CA GLY A 134 10.96 3.93 12.57
C GLY A 134 10.33 2.72 13.28
N ILE A 135 11.15 1.67 13.37
CA ILE A 135 10.89 0.37 14.00
C ILE A 135 10.28 0.56 15.40
N ALA A 136 9.07 0.04 15.63
CA ALA A 136 8.47 -0.01 16.95
C ALA A 136 9.27 -0.98 17.84
N PHE A 137 10.02 -0.45 18.82
CA PHE A 137 10.38 -1.23 20.00
C PHE A 137 9.14 -1.24 20.90
N GLY A 138 8.58 -2.43 21.14
CA GLY A 138 7.42 -2.57 22.03
C GLY A 138 7.77 -2.07 23.44
N ASP A 139 6.93 -1.18 23.97
CA ASP A 139 7.02 -0.72 25.35
C ASP A 139 6.91 -1.92 26.29
N ARG A 140 7.99 -2.15 27.03
CA ARG A 140 8.04 -3.17 28.08
C ARG A 140 7.55 -2.56 29.39
N LEU A 141 6.27 -2.23 29.49
CA LEU A 141 5.66 -1.82 30.75
C LEU A 141 4.22 -2.30 30.87
N ALA A 142 4.04 -3.46 31.51
CA ALA A 142 2.97 -3.76 32.45
C ALA A 142 3.22 -5.16 33.04
N ALA A 143 4.17 -5.23 33.98
CA ALA A 143 4.29 -6.32 34.93
C ALA A 143 4.66 -5.72 36.28
N GLU A 144 3.64 -5.17 36.95
CA GLU A 144 3.55 -5.11 38.41
C GLU A 144 2.16 -5.61 38.81
#